data_AF-A0A0G1V1I8-F1
#
_entry.id   AF-A0A0G1V1I8-F1
#
_cell.length_a   1.000
_cell.length_b   1.000
_cell.length_c   1.000
_cell.angle_alpha   90.00
_cell.angle_beta   90.00
_cell.angle_gamma   90.00
#
_symmetry.space_group_name_H-M   'P 1'
#
loop_
_entity.id
_entity.type
_entity.pdbx_description
1 polymer ?
#
loop_
_entity_poly.entity_id
_entity_poly.type
_entity_poly.pdbx_seq_one_letter_code
_entity_poly.pdbx_strand_id
1 'polypeptide(L)'
;DGSEWSLRRTISKTKATSAELKNNGKLVEGPQPSRVNETLEKLLKVDYDLFTRAIYSEQNAIDMFLTIPKGSRMKKIDELLAIDRFEKARATVTAVLNRVNVSVTDKQSLVSTLENDSSVRNFQKLKTELQQALHEKQQGEQKLSDQVRYKNALERDLQEMRIKYERFVTIHQELAAKTAVVTQFDSDIDSLKREITADEISYAEYTDAQIREELAKVESDENLFKANAASENQRLIDLQGLIGSKQSKMESLDKEKIPFLEKQIKDRDDLEKQLKKKSPSKILAVTGCV
;
A
#
# COMPACT_ATOMS: atom_id res chain seq x y z
N ASP A 1 -86.08 -42.80 32.30
CA ASP A 1 -85.23 -43.32 31.22
C ASP A 1 -85.49 -44.78 30.85
N GLY A 2 -86.11 -45.61 31.70
CA GLY A 2 -86.47 -46.99 31.33
C GLY A 2 -85.29 -47.97 31.18
N SER A 3 -84.06 -47.46 31.17
CA SER A 3 -82.82 -48.25 31.13
C SER A 3 -82.61 -49.04 32.41
N GLU A 4 -82.14 -50.28 32.27
CA GLU A 4 -81.87 -51.16 33.40
C GLU A 4 -80.43 -50.98 33.87
N TRP A 5 -80.29 -50.60 35.14
CA TRP A 5 -78.99 -50.42 35.79
C TRP A 5 -78.77 -51.52 36.83
N SER A 6 -77.58 -52.09 36.85
CA SER A 6 -77.17 -53.05 37.88
C SER A 6 -75.92 -52.58 38.61
N LEU A 7 -76.02 -52.57 39.94
CA LEU A 7 -74.94 -52.25 40.85
C LEU A 7 -74.54 -53.53 41.59
N ARG A 8 -73.26 -53.86 41.57
CA ARG A 8 -72.72 -54.99 42.34
C ARG A 8 -71.57 -54.52 43.20
N ARG A 9 -71.66 -54.78 44.51
CA ARG A 9 -70.55 -54.59 45.45
C ARG A 9 -70.10 -55.95 45.96
N THR A 10 -68.80 -56.23 45.87
CA THR A 10 -68.21 -57.47 46.34
C THR A 10 -67.29 -57.16 47.51
N ILE A 11 -67.68 -57.66 48.70
CA ILE A 11 -66.92 -57.52 49.94
C ILE A 11 -66.33 -58.89 50.26
N SER A 12 -65.01 -58.97 50.40
CA SER A 12 -64.33 -60.22 50.73
C SER A 12 -63.38 -60.00 51.92
N LYS A 13 -63.18 -61.03 52.74
CA LYS A 13 -62.30 -60.94 53.92
C LYS A 13 -60.81 -60.84 53.56
N THR A 14 -60.42 -61.27 52.36
CA THR A 14 -59.01 -61.42 51.94
C THR A 14 -58.61 -60.53 50.75
N LYS A 15 -59.56 -59.99 49.98
CA LYS A 15 -59.30 -59.07 48.86
C LYS A 15 -59.93 -57.70 49.09
N ALA A 16 -59.38 -56.69 48.43
CA ALA A 16 -59.93 -55.34 48.44
C ALA A 16 -61.40 -55.34 47.98
N THR A 17 -62.22 -54.49 48.61
CA THR A 17 -63.63 -54.31 48.23
C THR A 17 -63.72 -53.72 46.84
N SER A 18 -64.50 -54.34 45.96
CA SER A 18 -64.75 -53.85 44.60
C SER A 18 -66.22 -53.50 44.39
N ALA A 19 -66.47 -52.56 43.47
CA ALA A 19 -67.81 -52.22 43.00
C ALA A 19 -67.83 -52.09 41.48
N GLU A 20 -68.93 -52.52 40.87
CA GLU A 20 -69.19 -52.42 39.43
C GLU A 20 -70.58 -51.82 39.20
N LEU A 21 -70.66 -50.84 38.31
CA LEU A 21 -71.91 -50.27 37.80
C LEU A 21 -72.06 -50.63 36.32
N LYS A 22 -73.18 -51.25 35.95
CA LYS A 22 -73.48 -51.63 34.56
C LYS A 22 -74.81 -51.04 34.10
N ASN A 23 -74.86 -50.61 32.84
CA ASN A 23 -76.05 -50.15 32.15
C ASN A 23 -76.36 -51.12 31.01
N ASN A 24 -77.53 -51.78 31.03
CA ASN A 24 -77.93 -52.78 30.04
C ASN A 24 -76.82 -53.84 29.79
N GLY A 25 -76.15 -54.29 30.86
CA GLY A 25 -75.06 -55.26 30.82
C GLY A 25 -73.67 -54.73 30.48
N LYS A 26 -73.52 -53.48 30.01
CA LYS A 26 -72.22 -52.86 29.73
C LYS A 26 -71.63 -52.20 30.98
N LEU A 27 -70.36 -52.47 31.29
CA LEU A 27 -69.64 -51.84 32.39
C LEU A 27 -69.47 -50.35 32.13
N VAL A 28 -69.97 -49.52 33.05
CA VAL A 28 -69.88 -48.06 33.01
C VAL A 28 -68.75 -47.58 33.89
N GLU A 29 -68.65 -48.08 35.12
CA GLU A 29 -67.65 -47.66 36.09
C GLU A 29 -67.29 -48.82 37.04
N GLY A 30 -66.03 -48.90 37.44
CA GLY A 30 -65.47 -49.97 38.29
C GLY A 30 -63.97 -50.15 38.03
N PRO A 31 -63.20 -50.80 38.92
CA PRO A 31 -63.63 -51.54 40.12
C PRO A 31 -63.64 -50.71 41.43
N GLN A 32 -63.26 -49.44 41.39
CA GLN A 32 -63.07 -48.61 42.58
C GLN A 32 -64.41 -48.12 43.18
N PRO A 33 -64.74 -48.45 44.45
CA PRO A 33 -66.03 -48.08 45.04
C PRO A 33 -66.31 -46.57 45.12
N SER A 34 -65.30 -45.73 45.33
CA SER A 34 -65.50 -44.27 45.44
C SER A 34 -66.00 -43.66 44.13
N ARG A 35 -65.40 -44.04 42.99
CA ARG A 35 -65.83 -43.58 41.66
C ARG A 35 -67.22 -44.09 41.29
N VAL A 36 -67.51 -45.35 41.61
CA VAL A 36 -68.85 -45.92 41.42
C VAL A 36 -69.90 -45.15 42.21
N ASN A 37 -69.61 -44.78 43.46
CA ASN A 37 -70.50 -43.96 44.29
C ASN A 37 -70.70 -42.57 43.70
N GLU A 38 -69.64 -41.85 43.30
CA GLU A 38 -69.77 -40.53 42.67
C GLU A 38 -70.60 -40.58 41.38
N THR A 39 -70.40 -41.61 40.56
CA THR A 39 -71.16 -41.82 39.32
C THR A 39 -72.62 -42.15 39.62
N LEU A 40 -72.89 -42.94 40.66
CA LEU A 40 -74.24 -43.25 41.12
C LEU A 40 -74.97 -42.00 41.65
N GLU A 41 -74.30 -41.18 42.46
CA GLU A 41 -74.83 -39.91 42.97
C GLU A 41 -75.13 -38.93 41.84
N LYS A 42 -74.26 -38.84 40.83
CA LYS A 42 -74.51 -38.03 39.62
C LYS A 42 -75.68 -38.55 38.78
N LEU A 43 -75.81 -39.87 38.65
CA LEU A 43 -76.87 -40.53 37.89
C LEU A 43 -78.24 -40.29 38.55
N LEU A 44 -78.32 -40.53 39.86
CA LEU A 44 -79.55 -40.37 40.63
C LEU A 44 -79.83 -38.89 40.98
N LYS A 45 -78.83 -38.01 40.90
CA LYS A 45 -78.86 -36.60 41.33
C LYS A 45 -79.26 -36.43 42.80
N VAL A 46 -79.03 -37.46 43.59
CA VAL A 46 -79.42 -37.56 45.00
C VAL A 46 -78.21 -38.09 45.74
N ASP A 47 -77.82 -37.42 46.83
CA ASP A 47 -76.76 -37.90 47.70
C ASP A 47 -77.27 -39.04 48.62
N TYR A 48 -76.35 -39.83 49.18
CA TYR A 48 -76.74 -40.94 50.06
C TYR A 48 -77.62 -40.50 51.23
N ASP A 49 -77.32 -39.33 51.81
CA ASP A 49 -78.07 -38.77 52.93
C ASP A 49 -79.52 -38.42 52.53
N LEU A 50 -79.72 -37.78 51.38
CA LEU A 50 -81.04 -37.43 50.86
C LEU A 50 -81.80 -38.68 50.44
N PHE A 51 -81.14 -39.67 49.83
CA PHE A 51 -81.76 -40.95 49.47
C PHE A 51 -82.26 -41.68 50.71
N THR A 52 -81.41 -41.81 51.72
CA THR A 52 -81.72 -42.51 52.98
C THR A 52 -82.81 -41.81 53.78
N ARG A 53 -83.04 -40.51 53.56
CA ARG A 53 -84.03 -39.72 54.31
C ARG A 53 -85.34 -39.47 53.56
N ALA A 54 -85.28 -39.30 52.24
CA ALA A 54 -86.43 -38.90 51.42
C ALA A 54 -87.09 -40.06 50.67
N ILE A 55 -86.31 -41.09 50.31
CA ILE A 55 -86.78 -42.23 49.52
C ILE A 55 -86.88 -43.48 50.40
N TYR A 56 -85.88 -43.69 51.26
CA TYR A 56 -85.92 -44.75 52.26
C TYR A 56 -86.56 -44.22 53.54
N SER A 57 -87.77 -44.68 53.87
CA SER A 57 -88.33 -44.45 55.19
C SER A 57 -87.93 -45.63 56.08
N GLU A 58 -87.01 -45.41 57.01
CA GLU A 58 -86.79 -46.37 58.09
C GLU A 58 -88.14 -46.68 58.76
N GLN A 59 -88.41 -47.95 59.05
CA GLN A 59 -89.62 -48.33 59.78
C GLN A 59 -89.68 -47.52 61.09
N ASN A 60 -90.81 -46.85 61.34
CA ASN A 60 -91.08 -45.93 62.48
C ASN A 60 -90.53 -44.48 62.37
N ALA A 61 -90.02 -44.03 61.21
CA ALA A 61 -89.52 -42.65 61.05
C ALA A 61 -90.62 -41.56 61.22
N ILE A 62 -91.87 -41.87 60.85
CA ILE A 62 -93.01 -40.95 60.97
C ILE A 62 -93.41 -40.75 62.44
N ASP A 63 -93.45 -41.83 63.22
CA ASP A 63 -93.78 -41.78 64.66
C ASP A 63 -92.73 -41.00 65.45
N MET A 64 -91.45 -41.16 65.07
CA MET A 64 -90.38 -40.32 65.60
C MET A 64 -90.63 -38.83 65.31
N PHE A 65 -91.11 -38.48 64.11
CA PHE A 65 -91.37 -37.08 63.75
C PHE A 65 -92.51 -36.44 64.56
N LEU A 66 -93.51 -37.24 64.94
CA LEU A 66 -94.66 -36.81 65.75
C LEU A 66 -94.28 -36.60 67.22
N THR A 67 -93.35 -37.39 67.76
CA THR A 67 -92.88 -37.28 69.16
C THR A 67 -91.84 -36.17 69.38
N ILE A 68 -91.16 -35.72 68.31
CA ILE A 68 -90.14 -34.66 68.41
C ILE A 68 -90.78 -33.29 68.74
N PRO A 69 -90.23 -32.52 69.72
CA PRO A 69 -90.65 -31.15 70.03
C PRO A 69 -90.47 -30.18 68.84
N LYS A 70 -91.30 -29.13 68.77
CA LYS A 70 -91.34 -28.18 67.64
C LYS A 70 -89.96 -27.64 67.21
N GLY A 71 -89.09 -27.26 68.15
CA GLY A 71 -87.75 -26.72 67.83
C GLY A 71 -86.82 -27.76 67.19
N SER A 72 -86.81 -28.98 67.71
CA SER A 72 -86.04 -30.09 67.15
C SER A 72 -86.61 -30.57 65.82
N ARG A 73 -87.93 -30.45 65.61
CA ARG A 73 -88.59 -30.78 64.34
C ARG A 73 -88.15 -29.83 63.22
N MET A 74 -88.09 -28.53 63.51
CA MET A 74 -87.61 -27.53 62.55
C MET A 74 -86.17 -27.82 62.13
N LYS A 75 -85.29 -28.10 63.11
CA LYS A 75 -83.91 -28.49 62.82
C LYS A 75 -83.83 -29.75 61.95
N LYS A 76 -84.69 -30.75 62.19
CA LYS A 76 -84.73 -31.96 61.36
C LYS A 76 -85.20 -31.67 59.93
N ILE A 77 -86.15 -30.76 59.75
CA ILE A 77 -86.58 -30.27 58.44
C ILE A 77 -85.43 -29.52 57.75
N ASP A 78 -84.70 -28.67 58.46
CA ASP A 78 -83.57 -27.93 57.91
C ASP A 78 -82.40 -28.87 57.53
N GLU A 79 -82.17 -29.91 58.32
CA GLU A 79 -81.25 -31.01 58.01
C GLU A 79 -81.70 -31.82 56.78
N LEU A 80 -83.01 -32.04 56.61
CA LEU A 80 -83.58 -32.73 55.44
C LEU A 80 -83.45 -31.90 54.17
N LEU A 81 -83.67 -30.59 54.28
CA LEU A 81 -83.53 -29.62 53.19
C LEU A 81 -82.07 -29.19 52.96
N ALA A 82 -81.13 -29.71 53.75
CA ALA A 82 -79.71 -29.39 53.71
C ALA A 82 -79.39 -27.88 53.82
N ILE A 83 -80.26 -27.11 54.47
CA ILE A 83 -80.11 -25.64 54.63
C ILE A 83 -78.83 -25.32 55.41
N ASP A 84 -78.47 -26.16 56.38
CA ASP A 84 -77.23 -26.06 57.15
C ASP A 84 -75.97 -26.07 56.27
N ARG A 85 -75.99 -26.80 55.15
CA ARG A 85 -74.84 -26.85 54.21
C ARG A 85 -74.67 -25.50 53.50
N PHE A 86 -75.77 -24.86 53.12
CA PHE A 86 -75.75 -23.53 52.48
C PHE A 86 -75.30 -22.45 53.46
N GLU A 87 -75.73 -22.49 54.72
CA GLU A 87 -75.29 -21.50 55.70
C GLU A 87 -73.80 -21.68 56.04
N LYS A 88 -73.31 -22.92 56.16
CA LYS A 88 -71.87 -23.20 56.30
C LYS A 88 -71.07 -22.69 55.10
N ALA A 89 -71.56 -22.92 53.88
CA ALA A 89 -70.94 -22.42 52.66
C ALA A 89 -70.90 -20.90 52.65
N ARG A 90 -72.02 -20.24 52.98
CA ARG A 90 -72.12 -18.78 53.07
C ARG A 90 -71.14 -18.21 54.11
N ALA A 91 -71.09 -18.78 55.31
CA ALA A 91 -70.16 -18.37 56.35
C ALA A 91 -68.70 -18.50 55.89
N THR A 92 -68.37 -19.61 55.22
CA THR A 92 -67.02 -19.85 54.66
C THR A 92 -66.69 -18.84 53.57
N VAL A 93 -67.60 -18.59 52.63
CA VAL A 93 -67.42 -17.61 51.55
C VAL A 93 -67.23 -16.21 52.12
N THR A 94 -68.01 -15.84 53.13
CA THR A 94 -67.90 -14.54 53.81
C THR A 94 -66.55 -14.38 54.50
N ALA A 95 -66.08 -15.43 55.18
CA ALA A 95 -64.76 -15.44 55.81
C ALA A 95 -63.63 -15.31 54.78
N VAL A 96 -63.71 -16.02 53.65
CA VAL A 96 -62.74 -15.91 52.55
C VAL A 96 -62.77 -14.51 51.93
N LEU A 97 -63.96 -13.98 51.66
CA LEU A 97 -64.12 -12.63 51.10
C LEU A 97 -63.49 -11.57 52.01
N ASN A 98 -63.76 -11.64 53.32
CA ASN A 98 -63.16 -10.73 54.29
C ASN A 98 -61.63 -10.86 54.32
N ARG A 99 -61.10 -12.08 54.26
CA ARG A 99 -59.64 -12.31 54.21
C ARG A 99 -59.01 -11.73 52.94
N VAL A 100 -59.68 -11.89 51.80
CA VAL A 100 -59.22 -11.31 50.53
C VAL A 100 -59.23 -9.80 50.61
N ASN A 101 -60.30 -9.19 51.13
CA ASN A 101 -60.41 -7.74 51.28
C ASN A 101 -59.29 -7.18 52.19
N VAL A 102 -59.03 -7.81 53.33
CA VAL A 102 -57.90 -7.44 54.21
C VAL A 102 -56.57 -7.55 53.47
N SER A 103 -56.35 -8.64 52.72
CA SER A 103 -55.13 -8.77 51.93
C SER A 103 -55.01 -7.70 50.84
N VAL A 104 -56.11 -7.29 50.22
CA VAL A 104 -56.09 -6.22 49.21
C VAL A 104 -55.73 -4.89 49.86
N THR A 105 -56.33 -4.56 51.00
CA THR A 105 -56.03 -3.32 51.72
C THR A 105 -54.59 -3.28 52.22
N ASP A 106 -54.05 -4.40 52.72
CA ASP A 106 -52.66 -4.49 53.17
C ASP A 106 -51.66 -4.33 52.01
N LYS A 107 -51.99 -4.88 50.84
CA LYS A 107 -51.15 -4.70 49.64
C LYS A 107 -51.23 -3.28 49.11
N GLN A 108 -52.41 -2.66 49.14
CA GLN A 108 -52.58 -1.26 48.73
C GLN A 108 -51.81 -0.30 49.65
N SER A 109 -51.84 -0.51 50.97
CA SER A 109 -51.09 0.31 51.92
C SER A 109 -49.57 0.11 51.76
N LEU A 110 -49.12 -1.10 51.45
CA LEU A 110 -47.72 -1.37 51.15
C LEU A 110 -47.28 -0.63 49.87
N VAL A 111 -48.09 -0.68 48.81
CA VAL A 111 -47.80 0.03 47.56
C VAL A 111 -47.73 1.54 47.79
N SER A 112 -48.70 2.13 48.49
CA SER A 112 -48.67 3.56 48.77
C SER A 112 -47.50 3.97 49.65
N THR A 113 -47.07 3.11 50.58
CA THR A 113 -45.85 3.33 51.37
C THR A 113 -44.61 3.32 50.47
N LEU A 114 -44.50 2.37 49.55
CA LEU A 114 -43.38 2.28 48.60
C LEU A 114 -43.34 3.45 47.61
N GLU A 115 -44.50 3.93 47.14
CA GLU A 115 -44.60 5.10 46.25
C GLU A 115 -44.17 6.40 46.94
N ASN A 116 -44.44 6.50 48.24
CA ASN A 116 -44.04 7.63 49.07
C ASN A 116 -42.61 7.50 49.61
N ASP A 117 -42.02 6.31 49.56
CA ASP A 117 -40.64 6.10 49.96
C ASP A 117 -39.69 6.89 49.05
N SER A 118 -38.99 7.84 49.68
CA SER A 118 -37.96 8.65 49.04
C SER A 118 -36.91 7.80 48.32
N SER A 119 -36.65 6.57 48.80
CA SER A 119 -35.70 5.62 48.21
C SER A 119 -36.09 5.23 46.78
N VAL A 120 -37.38 5.03 46.50
CA VAL A 120 -37.87 4.66 45.16
C VAL A 120 -37.75 5.84 44.19
N ARG A 121 -38.04 7.06 44.66
CA ARG A 121 -37.84 8.28 43.86
C ARG A 121 -36.36 8.54 43.61
N ASN A 122 -35.52 8.33 44.62
CA ASN A 122 -34.07 8.45 44.49
C ASN A 122 -33.50 7.42 43.53
N PHE A 123 -34.04 6.19 43.50
CA PHE A 123 -33.64 5.18 42.52
C PHE A 123 -33.89 5.61 41.08
N GLN A 124 -35.03 6.25 40.80
CA GLN A 124 -35.31 6.79 39.46
C GLN A 124 -34.31 7.91 39.09
N LYS A 125 -34.01 8.81 40.02
CA LYS A 125 -32.99 9.86 39.82
C LYS A 125 -31.60 9.25 39.58
N LEU A 126 -31.18 8.31 40.42
CA LEU A 126 -29.92 7.58 40.25
C LEU A 126 -29.85 6.86 38.90
N LYS A 127 -30.96 6.27 38.44
CA LYS A 127 -31.04 5.63 37.14
C LYS A 127 -30.84 6.64 36.01
N THR A 128 -31.45 7.82 36.10
CA THR A 128 -31.25 8.88 35.09
C THR A 128 -29.84 9.47 35.13
N GLU A 129 -29.27 9.68 36.31
CA GLU A 129 -27.89 10.13 36.49
C GLU A 129 -26.89 9.10 35.92
N LEU A 130 -27.12 7.82 36.17
CA LEU A 130 -26.32 6.73 35.60
C LEU A 130 -26.40 6.73 34.06
N GLN A 131 -27.58 6.94 33.49
CA GLN A 131 -27.75 7.02 32.04
C GLN A 131 -27.03 8.25 31.44
N GLN A 132 -27.07 9.40 32.12
CA GLN A 132 -26.34 10.60 31.71
C GLN A 132 -24.82 10.37 31.77
N ALA A 133 -24.31 9.82 32.88
CA ALA A 133 -22.89 9.52 33.05
C ALA A 133 -22.38 8.52 31.99
N LEU A 134 -23.20 7.52 31.62
CA LEU A 134 -22.86 6.59 30.52
C LEU A 134 -22.78 7.31 29.17
N HIS A 135 -23.69 8.25 28.90
CA HIS A 135 -23.67 9.03 27.67
C HIS A 135 -22.47 9.97 27.60
N GLU A 136 -22.14 10.66 28.70
CA GLU A 136 -20.96 11.52 28.80
C GLU A 136 -19.67 10.73 28.61
N LYS A 137 -19.56 9.54 29.20
CA LYS A 137 -18.44 8.63 28.99
C LYS A 137 -18.28 8.28 27.51
N GLN A 138 -19.37 7.90 26.83
CA GLN A 138 -19.35 7.56 25.40
C GLN A 138 -18.92 8.74 24.53
N GLN A 139 -19.42 9.95 24.81
CA GLN A 139 -18.98 11.16 24.11
C GLN A 139 -17.49 11.47 24.38
N GLY A 140 -17.02 11.25 25.60
CA GLY A 140 -15.61 11.39 25.97
C GLY A 140 -14.71 10.43 25.20
N GLU A 141 -15.11 9.16 25.08
CA GLU A 141 -14.38 8.15 24.30
C GLU A 141 -14.32 8.50 22.80
N GLN A 142 -15.39 9.04 22.23
CA GLN A 142 -15.38 9.53 20.84
C GLN A 142 -14.43 10.70 20.64
N LYS A 143 -14.50 11.73 21.50
CA LYS A 143 -13.59 12.89 21.46
C LYS A 143 -12.12 12.45 21.61
N LEU A 144 -11.85 11.50 22.50
CA LEU A 144 -10.51 10.96 22.69
C LEU A 144 -10.02 10.23 21.43
N SER A 145 -10.85 9.41 20.81
CA SER A 145 -10.54 8.75 19.54
C SER A 145 -10.21 9.76 18.44
N ASP A 146 -10.98 10.84 18.32
CA ASP A 146 -10.75 11.89 17.33
C ASP A 146 -9.45 12.65 17.59
N GLN A 147 -9.16 12.97 18.86
CA GLN A 147 -7.88 13.60 19.25
C GLN A 147 -6.68 12.70 18.95
N VAL A 148 -6.79 11.38 19.17
CA VAL A 148 -5.73 10.42 18.84
C VAL A 148 -5.52 10.36 17.32
N ARG A 149 -6.59 10.36 16.53
CA ARG A 149 -6.48 10.42 15.05
C ARG A 149 -5.81 11.70 14.59
N TYR A 150 -6.20 12.84 15.16
CA TYR A 150 -5.60 14.13 14.85
C TYR A 150 -4.11 14.18 15.20
N LYS A 151 -3.73 13.70 16.39
CA LYS A 151 -2.34 13.59 16.83
C LYS A 151 -1.52 12.74 15.84
N ASN A 152 -2.03 11.57 15.46
CA ASN A 152 -1.33 10.68 14.53
C ASN A 152 -1.16 11.28 13.13
N ALA A 153 -2.13 12.09 12.66
CA ALA A 153 -2.00 12.84 11.41
C ALA A 153 -0.89 13.90 11.52
N LEU A 154 -0.89 14.67 12.61
CA LEU A 154 0.12 15.70 12.86
C LEU A 154 1.54 15.11 13.00
N GLU A 155 1.68 13.93 13.60
CA GLU A 155 2.96 13.21 13.68
C GLU A 155 3.47 12.78 12.29
N ARG A 156 2.58 12.34 11.39
CA ARG A 156 2.95 12.04 10.00
C ARG A 156 3.40 13.29 9.26
N ASP A 157 2.65 14.38 9.40
CA ASP A 157 2.99 15.66 8.76
C ASP A 157 4.36 16.17 9.27
N LEU A 158 4.63 16.05 10.57
CA LEU A 158 5.93 16.39 11.14
C LEU A 158 7.06 15.51 10.59
N GLN A 159 6.82 14.22 10.40
CA GLN A 159 7.80 13.32 9.81
C GLN A 159 8.09 13.68 8.35
N GLU A 160 7.05 13.97 7.56
CA GLU A 160 7.23 14.44 6.18
C GLU A 160 8.00 15.77 6.12
N MET A 161 7.70 16.71 7.01
CA MET A 161 8.41 17.99 7.09
C MET A 161 9.88 17.81 7.48
N ARG A 162 10.19 16.87 8.38
CA ARG A 162 11.58 16.51 8.72
C ARG A 162 12.33 15.98 7.50
N ILE A 163 11.75 15.04 6.75
CA ILE A 163 12.35 14.50 5.53
C ILE A 163 12.59 15.61 4.50
N LYS A 164 11.61 16.51 4.31
CA LYS A 164 11.76 17.66 3.40
C LYS A 164 12.87 18.61 3.87
N TYR A 165 12.99 18.86 5.17
CA TYR A 165 14.05 19.69 5.74
C TYR A 165 15.43 19.08 5.56
N GLU A 166 15.60 17.77 5.82
CA GLU A 166 16.86 17.07 5.59
C GLU A 166 17.29 17.16 4.13
N ARG A 167 16.35 16.95 3.19
CA ARG A 167 16.60 17.17 1.75
C ARG A 167 17.01 18.60 1.44
N PHE A 168 16.33 19.57 2.03
CA PHE A 168 16.67 20.98 1.86
C PHE A 168 18.10 21.28 2.34
N VAL A 169 18.52 20.73 3.48
CA VAL A 169 19.89 20.87 4.00
C VAL A 169 20.91 20.25 3.03
N THR A 170 20.64 19.05 2.50
CA THR A 170 21.56 18.43 1.51
C THR A 170 21.68 19.25 0.23
N ILE A 171 20.57 19.75 -0.31
CA ILE A 171 20.57 20.62 -1.49
C ILE A 171 21.33 21.92 -1.20
N HIS A 172 21.19 22.48 0.00
CA HIS A 172 21.90 23.69 0.38
C HIS A 172 23.41 23.47 0.48
N GLN A 173 23.85 22.33 1.01
CA GLN A 173 25.26 21.93 1.03
C GLN A 173 25.82 21.72 -0.38
N GLU A 174 25.06 21.06 -1.26
CA GLU A 174 25.44 20.90 -2.67
C GLU A 174 25.55 22.25 -3.38
N LEU A 175 24.59 23.15 -3.18
CA LEU A 175 24.65 24.51 -3.72
C LEU A 175 25.88 25.26 -3.20
N ALA A 176 26.16 25.20 -1.89
CA ALA A 176 27.35 25.82 -1.32
C ALA A 176 28.65 25.29 -1.94
N ALA A 177 28.76 23.98 -2.14
CA ALA A 177 29.90 23.36 -2.80
C ALA A 177 30.01 23.80 -4.27
N LYS A 178 28.90 23.86 -5.01
CA LYS A 178 28.89 24.35 -6.40
C LYS A 178 29.25 25.83 -6.48
N THR A 179 28.78 26.68 -5.56
CA THR A 179 29.15 28.09 -5.52
C THR A 179 30.63 28.27 -5.22
N ALA A 180 31.23 27.44 -4.34
CA ALA A 180 32.66 27.48 -4.08
C ALA A 180 33.50 27.16 -5.33
N VAL A 181 33.07 26.15 -6.11
CA VAL A 181 33.71 25.82 -7.39
C VAL A 181 33.58 26.96 -8.40
N VAL A 182 32.41 27.60 -8.50
CA VAL A 182 32.22 28.77 -9.37
C VAL A 182 33.15 29.90 -8.94
N THR A 183 33.25 30.21 -7.65
CA THR A 183 34.17 31.26 -7.17
C THR A 183 35.64 30.93 -7.42
N GLN A 184 36.01 29.64 -7.39
CA GLN A 184 37.34 29.19 -7.76
C GLN A 184 37.59 29.40 -9.26
N PHE A 185 36.66 28.99 -10.12
CA PHE A 185 36.77 29.24 -11.56
C PHE A 185 36.80 30.73 -11.89
N ASP A 186 36.05 31.57 -11.19
CA ASP A 186 36.13 33.03 -11.37
C ASP A 186 37.54 33.54 -11.00
N SER A 187 38.14 33.02 -9.92
CA SER A 187 39.51 33.36 -9.54
C SER A 187 40.55 32.87 -10.56
N ASP A 188 40.36 31.67 -11.13
CA ASP A 188 41.22 31.10 -12.17
C ASP A 188 41.09 31.88 -13.49
N ILE A 189 39.86 32.29 -13.85
CA ILE A 189 39.61 33.16 -15.00
C ILE A 189 40.33 34.50 -14.81
N ASP A 190 40.27 35.07 -13.61
CA ASP A 190 40.95 36.33 -13.32
C ASP A 190 42.47 36.19 -13.30
N SER A 191 43.04 35.06 -12.86
CA SER A 191 44.48 34.80 -12.99
C SER A 191 44.90 34.60 -14.44
N LEU A 192 44.13 33.84 -15.23
CA LEU A 192 44.39 33.65 -16.67
C LEU A 192 44.29 34.97 -17.44
N LYS A 193 43.32 35.83 -17.12
CA LYS A 193 43.25 37.18 -17.69
C LYS A 193 44.51 37.99 -17.38
N ARG A 194 45.02 37.90 -16.14
CA ARG A 194 46.28 38.58 -15.76
C ARG A 194 47.48 38.02 -16.52
N GLU A 195 47.58 36.70 -16.65
CA GLU A 195 48.63 36.04 -17.44
C GLU A 195 48.58 36.45 -18.91
N ILE A 196 47.39 36.44 -19.54
CA ILE A 196 47.23 36.91 -20.93
C ILE A 196 47.64 38.38 -21.04
N THR A 197 47.22 39.26 -20.13
CA THR A 197 47.66 40.66 -20.17
C THR A 197 49.17 40.79 -19.93
N ALA A 198 49.78 39.94 -19.12
CA ALA A 198 51.22 39.95 -18.87
C ALA A 198 52.01 39.42 -20.08
N ASP A 199 51.51 38.38 -20.76
CA ASP A 199 52.10 37.85 -21.99
C ASP A 199 51.93 38.84 -23.15
N GLU A 200 50.77 39.50 -23.29
CA GLU A 200 50.58 40.60 -24.24
C GLU A 200 51.54 41.77 -23.96
N ILE A 201 51.83 42.07 -22.68
CA ILE A 201 52.87 43.04 -22.30
C ILE A 201 54.28 42.49 -22.60
N SER A 202 54.56 41.21 -22.38
CA SER A 202 55.84 40.55 -22.70
C SER A 202 56.13 40.55 -24.21
N TYR A 203 55.12 40.37 -25.06
CA TYR A 203 55.28 40.52 -26.51
C TYR A 203 55.43 41.98 -26.95
N ALA A 204 54.85 42.95 -26.21
CA ALA A 204 55.13 44.37 -26.42
C ALA A 204 56.51 44.81 -25.86
N GLU A 205 57.11 44.00 -24.99
CA GLU A 205 58.45 44.18 -24.40
C GLU A 205 59.56 43.40 -25.12
N TYR A 206 59.32 42.87 -26.33
CA TYR A 206 60.42 42.71 -27.30
C TYR A 206 60.97 44.10 -27.56
N THR A 207 61.96 44.46 -26.77
CA THR A 207 62.49 45.81 -26.73
C THR A 207 63.06 46.10 -28.11
N ASP A 208 62.82 47.30 -28.64
CA ASP A 208 63.38 47.79 -29.91
C ASP A 208 64.91 47.52 -30.00
N ALA A 209 65.57 47.41 -28.85
CA ALA A 209 66.96 47.00 -28.70
C ALA A 209 67.27 45.54 -29.13
N GLN A 210 66.44 44.56 -28.79
CA GLN A 210 66.64 43.15 -29.17
C GLN A 210 66.35 42.94 -30.66
N ILE A 211 65.34 43.62 -31.19
CA ILE A 211 65.03 43.62 -32.63
C ILE A 211 66.20 44.25 -33.42
N ARG A 212 66.80 45.33 -32.90
CA ARG A 212 68.02 45.94 -33.49
C ARG A 212 69.24 45.03 -33.42
N GLU A 213 69.39 44.25 -32.35
CA GLU A 213 70.50 43.30 -32.23
C GLU A 213 70.39 42.15 -33.24
N GLU A 214 69.19 41.61 -33.45
CA GLU A 214 68.97 40.61 -34.49
C GLU A 214 69.11 41.20 -35.90
N LEU A 215 68.64 42.44 -36.14
CA LEU A 215 68.89 43.14 -37.40
C LEU A 215 70.39 43.33 -37.69
N ALA A 216 71.19 43.69 -36.67
CA ALA A 216 72.63 43.82 -36.82
C ALA A 216 73.32 42.47 -37.12
N LYS A 217 72.82 41.36 -36.56
CA LYS A 217 73.31 40.01 -36.89
C LYS A 217 72.99 39.66 -38.35
N VAL A 218 71.77 39.92 -38.79
CA VAL A 218 71.33 39.68 -40.18
C VAL A 218 72.10 40.55 -41.18
N GLU A 219 72.38 41.82 -40.86
CA GLU A 219 73.21 42.71 -41.70
C GLU A 219 74.67 42.25 -41.79
N SER A 220 75.23 41.73 -40.69
CA SER A 220 76.57 41.14 -40.66
C SER A 220 76.65 39.93 -41.60
N ASP A 221 75.63 39.05 -41.52
CA ASP A 221 75.55 37.88 -42.39
C ASP A 221 75.38 38.28 -43.86
N GLU A 222 74.57 39.30 -44.17
CA GLU A 222 74.39 39.82 -45.52
C GLU A 222 75.71 40.34 -46.12
N ASN A 223 76.52 41.05 -45.33
CA ASN A 223 77.83 41.53 -45.77
C ASN A 223 78.81 40.38 -46.03
N LEU A 224 78.76 39.33 -45.21
CA LEU A 224 79.57 38.12 -45.37
C LEU A 224 79.17 37.36 -46.65
N PHE A 225 77.87 37.26 -46.93
CA PHE A 225 77.37 36.71 -48.19
C PHE A 225 77.75 37.54 -49.42
N LYS A 226 77.72 38.88 -49.34
CA LYS A 226 78.18 39.77 -50.42
C LYS A 226 79.67 39.62 -50.71
N ALA A 227 80.51 39.48 -49.68
CA ALA A 227 81.94 39.22 -49.85
C ALA A 227 82.21 37.86 -50.52
N ASN A 228 81.48 36.83 -50.12
CA ASN A 228 81.56 35.51 -50.75
C ASN A 228 81.10 35.54 -52.22
N ALA A 229 79.99 36.23 -52.51
CA ALA A 229 79.50 36.41 -53.88
C ALA A 229 80.49 37.16 -54.77
N ALA A 230 81.18 38.18 -54.23
CA ALA A 230 82.25 38.89 -54.94
C ALA A 230 83.44 37.97 -55.25
N SER A 231 83.84 37.12 -54.29
CA SER A 231 84.93 36.16 -54.49
C SER A 231 84.62 35.11 -55.57
N GLU A 232 83.37 34.63 -55.63
CA GLU A 232 82.95 33.68 -56.66
C GLU A 232 82.74 34.33 -58.03
N ASN A 233 82.35 35.60 -58.09
CA ASN A 233 82.37 36.36 -59.34
C ASN A 233 83.80 36.50 -59.89
N GLN A 234 84.80 36.69 -59.03
CA GLN A 234 86.20 36.73 -59.45
C GLN A 234 86.65 35.37 -60.05
N ARG A 235 86.26 34.26 -59.42
CA ARG A 235 86.47 32.90 -59.95
C ARG A 235 85.81 32.69 -61.31
N LEU A 236 84.60 33.22 -61.52
CA LEU A 236 83.91 33.16 -62.79
C LEU A 236 84.66 33.90 -63.90
N ILE A 237 85.21 35.08 -63.59
CA ILE A 237 86.03 35.86 -64.53
C ILE A 237 87.30 35.08 -64.90
N ASP A 238 87.97 34.47 -63.93
CA ASP A 238 89.18 33.67 -64.18
C ASP A 238 88.88 32.43 -65.05
N LEU A 239 87.74 31.76 -64.79
CA LEU A 239 87.27 30.64 -65.60
C LEU A 239 86.89 31.05 -67.02
N GLN A 240 86.28 32.24 -67.21
CA GLN A 240 86.02 32.80 -68.53
C GLN A 240 87.31 33.13 -69.30
N GLY A 241 88.33 33.63 -68.61
CA GLY A 241 89.67 33.81 -69.20
C GLY A 241 90.29 32.48 -69.66
N LEU A 242 90.14 31.42 -68.86
CA LEU A 242 90.56 30.06 -69.21
C LEU A 242 89.79 29.52 -70.43
N ILE A 243 88.47 29.72 -70.49
CA ILE A 243 87.64 29.32 -71.63
C ILE A 243 88.06 30.08 -72.90
N GLY A 244 88.31 31.39 -72.81
CA GLY A 244 88.83 32.19 -73.91
C GLY A 244 90.18 31.67 -74.42
N SER A 245 91.11 31.36 -73.51
CA SER A 245 92.42 30.79 -73.89
C SER A 245 92.30 29.42 -74.57
N LYS A 246 91.31 28.60 -74.17
CA LYS A 246 91.04 27.29 -74.77
C LYS A 246 90.35 27.45 -76.14
N GLN A 247 89.45 28.41 -76.30
CA GLN A 247 88.80 28.74 -77.58
C GLN A 247 89.79 29.28 -78.61
N SER A 248 90.71 30.17 -78.23
CA SER A 248 91.78 30.63 -79.13
C SER A 248 92.71 29.48 -79.54
N LYS A 249 92.95 28.51 -78.65
CA LYS A 249 93.71 27.29 -78.97
C LYS A 249 92.94 26.37 -79.90
N MET A 250 91.62 26.30 -79.75
CA MET A 250 90.72 25.55 -80.65
C MET A 250 90.65 26.20 -82.04
N GLU A 251 90.54 27.52 -82.13
CA GLU A 251 90.58 28.24 -83.41
C GLU A 251 91.94 28.09 -84.11
N SER A 252 93.06 28.06 -83.38
CA SER A 252 94.37 27.76 -83.96
C SER A 252 94.47 26.31 -84.49
N LEU A 253 93.76 25.37 -83.86
CA LEU A 253 93.67 24.00 -84.33
C LEU A 253 92.80 23.90 -85.60
N ASP A 254 91.65 24.57 -85.62
CA ASP A 254 90.70 24.57 -86.73
C ASP A 254 91.20 25.34 -87.97
N LYS A 255 91.93 26.46 -87.78
CA LYS A 255 92.39 27.32 -88.89
C LYS A 255 93.78 26.97 -89.43
N GLU A 256 94.68 26.42 -88.60
CA GLU A 256 96.07 26.17 -89.03
C GLU A 256 96.42 24.68 -89.12
N LYS A 257 96.02 23.86 -88.15
CA LYS A 257 96.45 22.44 -88.09
C LYS A 257 95.56 21.51 -88.89
N ILE A 258 94.24 21.64 -88.81
CA ILE A 258 93.30 20.80 -89.56
C ILE A 258 93.45 21.00 -91.08
N PRO A 259 93.44 22.22 -91.65
CA PRO A 259 93.60 22.40 -93.08
C PRO A 259 95.01 22.04 -93.59
N PHE A 260 96.05 22.17 -92.75
CA PHE A 260 97.40 21.71 -93.10
C PHE A 260 97.48 20.17 -93.17
N LEU A 261 96.84 19.47 -92.24
CA LEU A 261 96.77 18.01 -92.25
C LEU A 261 95.85 17.48 -93.37
N GLU A 262 94.72 18.15 -93.65
CA GLU A 262 93.86 17.82 -94.80
C GLU A 262 94.58 18.01 -96.14
N LYS A 263 95.43 19.05 -96.25
CA LYS A 263 96.27 19.28 -97.42
C LYS A 263 97.35 18.19 -97.56
N GLN A 264 98.02 17.80 -96.47
CA GLN A 264 99.00 16.70 -96.50
C GLN A 264 98.36 15.33 -96.80
N ILE A 265 97.12 15.09 -96.38
CA ILE A 265 96.37 13.86 -96.71
C ILE A 265 95.97 13.87 -98.19
N LYS A 266 95.48 15.00 -98.74
CA LYS A 266 95.21 15.15 -100.18
C LYS A 266 96.46 14.96 -101.04
N ASP A 267 97.57 15.59 -100.65
CA ASP A 267 98.84 15.48 -101.37
C ASP A 267 99.37 14.02 -101.36
N ARG A 268 99.14 13.27 -100.27
CA ARG A 268 99.44 11.83 -100.20
C ARG A 268 98.50 10.96 -101.03
N ASP A 269 97.20 11.23 -101.00
CA ASP A 269 96.19 10.50 -101.79
C ASP A 269 96.37 10.72 -103.30
N ASP A 270 96.78 11.92 -103.72
CA ASP A 270 97.06 12.23 -105.12
C ASP A 270 98.39 11.61 -105.60
N LEU A 271 99.41 11.56 -104.73
CA LEU A 271 100.64 10.78 -104.98
C LEU A 271 100.34 9.27 -105.10
N GLU A 272 99.46 8.73 -104.25
CA GLU A 272 99.11 7.31 -104.27
C GLU A 272 98.26 6.93 -105.51
N LYS A 273 97.43 7.86 -106.01
CA LYS A 273 96.66 7.69 -107.26
C LYS A 273 97.53 7.80 -108.52
N GLN A 274 98.58 8.63 -108.52
CA GLN A 274 99.51 8.73 -109.66
C GLN A 274 100.44 7.52 -109.75
N LEU A 275 100.88 6.95 -108.62
CA LEU A 275 101.75 5.77 -108.60
C LEU A 275 101.02 4.46 -108.97
N LYS A 276 99.71 4.34 -108.76
CA LYS A 276 98.93 3.11 -109.05
C LYS A 276 98.39 3.01 -110.48
N LYS A 277 98.52 4.06 -111.32
CA LYS A 277 98.19 3.99 -112.75
C LYS A 277 99.47 4.01 -113.61
N LYS A 278 100.02 2.81 -113.80
CA LYS A 278 100.41 2.24 -115.12
C LYS A 278 101.39 3.08 -115.97
N SER A 279 102.53 2.58 -116.43
CA SER A 279 103.02 1.20 -116.56
C SER A 279 104.51 1.20 -116.92
N PRO A 280 105.34 0.31 -116.34
CA PRO A 280 106.76 0.17 -116.65
C PRO A 280 106.99 -0.93 -117.69
N SER A 281 107.31 -0.56 -118.94
CA SER A 281 108.07 -1.44 -119.86
C SER A 281 108.53 -0.69 -121.12
N LYS A 282 109.87 -0.61 -121.28
CA LYS A 282 110.72 -0.24 -122.44
C LYS A 282 111.28 1.21 -122.52
N ILE A 283 112.54 1.24 -123.01
CA ILE A 283 113.53 2.33 -123.19
C ILE A 283 114.46 2.43 -121.95
N LEU A 284 115.69 1.92 -121.86
CA LEU A 284 116.74 1.52 -122.81
C LEU A 284 117.15 2.61 -123.82
N ALA A 285 118.37 3.09 -123.61
CA ALA A 285 119.27 3.86 -124.48
C ALA A 285 119.29 5.39 -124.30
N VAL A 286 120.51 5.91 -124.47
CA VAL A 286 120.91 7.31 -124.69
C VAL A 286 121.10 8.11 -123.38
N THR A 287 122.31 8.19 -122.82
CA THR A 287 123.41 9.13 -123.14
C THR A 287 123.04 10.60 -123.12
N GLY A 288 123.91 11.40 -122.52
CA GLY A 288 123.93 12.85 -122.63
C GLY A 288 124.08 13.47 -121.25
N CYS A 289 124.88 14.52 -121.13
CA CYS A 289 124.90 15.39 -119.96
C CYS A 289 123.47 15.79 -119.59
N VAL A 290 122.84 15.21 -118.59
CA VAL A 290 121.40 15.39 -118.43
C VAL A 290 121.02 15.20 -116.97
#